data_AF-K4RF34-F1
#
_entry.id   AF-K4RF34-F1
#
_cell.length_a   1.000
_cell.length_b   1.000
_cell.length_c   1.000
_cell.angle_alpha   90.00
_cell.angle_beta   90.00
_cell.angle_gamma   90.00
#
_symmetry.space_group_name_H-M   'P 1'
#
loop_
_entity.id
_entity.type
_entity.pdbx_description
1 polymer ?
#
loop_
_entity_poly.entity_id
_entity_poly.type
_entity_poly.pdbx_seq_one_letter_code
_entity_poly.pdbx_strand_id
1 'polypeptide(L)'
;MATPLSAGKLVAALRAEGCDVHEVSGWRTNNRNHKGPWGPVNGVMVHHTVTGPGDDVVSLIYHGHSALPGPLATGCITKDGTIHLTGNGRANHAGGGDPDVLAAVVNESYGSYPPPTHEHDGSPGSVDGNARFYGWECENEGDGTDPWPRVQYVAMVKATAGICRAHGWSAKSTIGHLEWSDWKPDPRGFDMKDFRSDLAACLGRPAGVWEGDDEPMPEYVNLGIADPYELAPGVWDSIELTAEWTDETGDHATDGSVFARGPARFTGSVSLRFDGLPAGCVVQARMSEFQGADHHTDHPIHEIVATDGDTFAVVPLTKRLTSGRSMRVRLLNQAEVPITVTSVVLTALVWKES
;
A
#
# COMPACT_ATOMS: atom_id res chain seq x y z
N MET A 1 -24.50 25.93 2.86
CA MET A 1 -23.55 25.95 3.99
C MET A 1 -23.70 24.63 4.73
N ALA A 2 -22.67 23.79 4.77
CA ALA A 2 -22.80 22.43 5.27
C ALA A 2 -22.83 22.39 6.81
N THR A 3 -23.79 21.65 7.36
CA THR A 3 -23.92 21.40 8.80
C THR A 3 -22.90 20.34 9.22
N PRO A 4 -22.14 20.54 10.30
CA PRO A 4 -21.21 19.51 10.78
C PRO A 4 -21.88 18.16 11.06
N LEU A 5 -21.16 17.08 10.81
CA LEU A 5 -21.59 15.72 11.14
C LEU A 5 -21.58 15.54 12.65
N SER A 6 -22.71 15.06 13.20
CA SER A 6 -22.71 14.47 14.54
C SER A 6 -21.74 13.30 14.61
N ALA A 7 -21.15 13.04 15.78
CA ALA A 7 -20.26 11.90 16.01
C ALA A 7 -20.76 10.57 15.40
N GLY A 8 -22.05 10.23 15.58
CA GLY A 8 -22.62 8.99 15.02
C GLY A 8 -22.62 8.95 13.49
N LYS A 9 -22.90 10.09 12.83
CA LYS A 9 -22.83 10.19 11.36
C LYS A 9 -21.40 10.11 10.84
N LEU A 10 -20.44 10.66 11.58
CA LEU A 10 -19.02 10.54 11.22
C LEU A 10 -18.58 9.07 11.28
N VAL A 11 -18.86 8.35 12.37
CA VAL A 11 -18.53 6.91 12.47
C VAL A 11 -19.19 6.11 11.36
N ALA A 12 -20.47 6.37 11.08
CA ALA A 12 -21.19 5.68 10.01
C ALA A 12 -20.57 5.93 8.63
N ALA A 13 -20.17 7.17 8.35
CA ALA A 13 -19.55 7.54 7.09
C ALA A 13 -18.20 6.84 6.87
N LEU A 14 -17.36 6.77 7.92
CA LEU A 14 -16.06 6.08 7.85
C LEU A 14 -16.23 4.58 7.67
N ARG A 15 -17.10 3.96 8.46
CA ARG A 15 -17.36 2.51 8.35
C ARG A 15 -17.97 2.12 7.00
N ALA A 16 -18.77 3.00 6.39
CA ALA A 16 -19.29 2.76 5.04
C ALA A 16 -18.19 2.69 3.97
N GLU A 17 -17.06 3.35 4.18
CA GLU A 17 -15.88 3.25 3.31
C GLU A 17 -14.95 2.08 3.67
N GLY A 18 -15.34 1.23 4.64
CA GLY A 18 -14.54 0.08 5.06
C GLY A 18 -13.36 0.44 5.97
N CYS A 19 -13.36 1.63 6.56
CA CYS A 19 -12.33 2.07 7.51
C CYS A 19 -12.35 1.24 8.81
N ASP A 20 -11.16 0.91 9.34
CA ASP A 20 -11.02 0.48 10.73
C ASP A 20 -11.07 1.69 11.67
N VAL A 21 -12.10 1.75 12.51
CA VAL A 21 -12.43 2.92 13.32
C VAL A 21 -12.33 2.58 14.79
N HIS A 22 -11.37 3.22 15.47
CA HIS A 22 -11.20 3.18 16.90
C HIS A 22 -11.75 4.45 17.57
N GLU A 23 -12.81 4.31 18.36
CA GLU A 23 -13.42 5.41 19.11
C GLU A 23 -12.65 5.65 20.43
N VAL A 24 -11.80 6.68 20.50
CA VAL A 24 -11.10 7.03 21.75
C VAL A 24 -12.10 7.45 22.82
N SER A 25 -11.97 6.93 24.05
CA SER A 25 -12.93 7.24 25.13
C SER A 25 -13.13 8.75 25.30
N GLY A 26 -14.39 9.21 25.24
CA GLY A 26 -14.75 10.63 25.37
C GLY A 26 -14.68 11.48 24.09
N TRP A 27 -14.18 10.94 22.97
CA TRP A 27 -13.97 11.69 21.72
C TRP A 27 -15.21 12.44 21.21
N ARG A 28 -16.39 11.84 21.39
CA ARG A 28 -17.68 12.35 20.89
C ARG A 28 -18.03 13.75 21.41
N THR A 29 -17.47 14.14 22.56
CA THR A 29 -17.68 15.45 23.19
C THR A 29 -16.37 16.22 23.38
N ASN A 30 -15.23 15.66 22.97
CA ASN A 30 -13.94 16.33 23.04
C ASN A 30 -13.85 17.35 21.89
N ASN A 31 -13.93 18.64 22.21
CA ASN A 31 -13.82 19.73 21.25
C ASN A 31 -13.52 21.07 21.94
N ARG A 32 -13.29 22.08 21.13
CA ARG A 32 -13.01 23.46 21.52
C ARG A 32 -14.11 24.42 21.08
N ASN A 33 -15.37 23.98 21.02
CA ASN A 33 -16.49 24.85 20.62
C ASN A 33 -16.66 26.08 21.53
N HIS A 34 -16.15 26.01 22.77
CA HIS A 34 -16.12 27.16 23.68
C HIS A 34 -15.11 28.26 23.27
N LYS A 35 -14.22 28.00 22.30
CA LYS A 35 -13.29 28.98 21.73
C LYS A 35 -13.85 29.71 20.51
N GLY A 36 -14.94 29.23 19.93
CA GLY A 36 -15.55 29.82 18.74
C GLY A 36 -16.53 28.85 18.07
N PRO A 37 -17.35 29.35 17.13
CA PRO A 37 -18.32 28.53 16.43
C PRO A 37 -17.62 27.39 15.68
N TRP A 38 -18.32 26.25 15.59
CA TRP A 38 -17.94 25.14 14.74
C TRP A 38 -18.89 25.11 13.54
N GLY A 39 -18.31 25.33 12.36
CA GLY A 39 -19.02 25.39 11.11
C GLY A 39 -19.58 26.77 10.74
N PRO A 40 -20.21 26.87 9.55
CA PRO A 40 -20.37 25.79 8.59
C PRO A 40 -19.04 25.28 8.06
N VAL A 41 -18.97 23.96 7.86
CA VAL A 41 -17.78 23.25 7.40
C VAL A 41 -17.71 23.25 5.89
N ASN A 42 -16.50 23.17 5.36
CA ASN A 42 -16.22 23.34 3.93
C ASN A 42 -15.27 22.29 3.35
N GLY A 43 -14.55 21.55 4.19
CA GLY A 43 -13.64 20.54 3.70
C GLY A 43 -12.97 19.70 4.76
N VAL A 44 -11.98 18.94 4.32
CA VAL A 44 -11.09 18.09 5.13
C VAL A 44 -9.67 18.58 4.92
N MET A 45 -8.89 18.64 6.00
CA MET A 45 -7.49 19.02 5.99
C MET A 45 -6.64 17.84 6.45
N VAL A 46 -5.63 17.51 5.66
CA VAL A 46 -4.66 16.44 5.95
C VAL A 46 -3.40 17.05 6.55
N HIS A 47 -2.90 16.45 7.62
CA HIS A 47 -1.71 16.85 8.38
C HIS A 47 -0.77 15.66 8.53
N HIS A 48 0.52 15.93 8.77
CA HIS A 48 1.40 14.98 9.44
C HIS A 48 1.70 15.41 10.87
N THR A 49 2.02 14.46 11.74
CA THR A 49 2.14 14.71 13.18
C THR A 49 3.51 15.18 13.64
N VAL A 50 4.57 14.98 12.85
CA VAL A 50 5.98 15.18 13.26
C VAL A 50 6.32 14.33 14.49
N THR A 51 5.86 13.08 14.50
CA THR A 51 6.10 12.11 15.57
C THR A 51 6.82 10.89 15.03
N GLY A 52 7.65 10.27 15.87
CA GLY A 52 8.44 9.09 15.52
C GLY A 52 7.98 7.82 16.23
N PRO A 53 8.67 6.69 15.98
CA PRO A 53 8.36 5.42 16.63
C PRO A 53 8.37 5.52 18.15
N GLY A 54 7.28 5.08 18.78
CA GLY A 54 7.12 5.04 20.24
C GLY A 54 6.44 6.27 20.85
N ASP A 55 6.14 7.29 20.07
CA ASP A 55 5.27 8.39 20.51
C ASP A 55 3.82 7.92 20.66
N ASP A 56 3.16 8.29 21.76
CA ASP A 56 1.72 8.10 21.93
C ASP A 56 0.96 9.21 21.18
N VAL A 57 0.99 9.12 19.84
CA VAL A 57 0.45 10.14 18.93
C VAL A 57 -1.05 10.34 19.13
N VAL A 58 -1.81 9.29 19.45
CA VAL A 58 -3.25 9.36 19.69
C VAL A 58 -3.55 10.18 20.96
N SER A 59 -2.82 9.94 22.05
CA SER A 59 -2.93 10.71 23.29
C SER A 59 -2.52 12.18 23.08
N LEU A 60 -1.43 12.42 22.35
CA LEU A 60 -1.00 13.76 21.97
C LEU A 60 -2.10 14.52 21.22
N ILE A 61 -2.75 13.90 20.23
CA ILE A 61 -3.81 14.55 19.46
C ILE A 61 -5.06 14.75 20.31
N TYR A 62 -5.40 13.80 21.18
CA TYR A 62 -6.58 13.90 22.04
C TYR A 62 -6.45 15.03 23.08
N HIS A 63 -5.30 15.11 23.76
CA HIS A 63 -5.06 16.06 24.86
C HIS A 63 -4.42 17.37 24.40
N GLY A 64 -3.65 17.35 23.31
CA GLY A 64 -2.68 18.38 22.96
C GLY A 64 -1.58 18.50 24.01
N HIS A 65 -0.95 19.67 24.06
CA HIS A 65 0.06 20.02 25.07
C HIS A 65 -0.18 21.44 25.61
N SER A 66 0.65 21.88 26.55
CA SER A 66 0.45 23.15 27.27
C SER A 66 0.37 24.39 26.36
N ALA A 67 1.18 24.42 25.30
CA ALA A 67 1.18 25.49 24.31
C ALA A 67 0.11 25.34 23.22
N LEU A 68 -0.36 24.11 22.94
CA LEU A 68 -1.40 23.83 21.96
C LEU A 68 -2.39 22.81 22.54
N PRO A 69 -3.42 23.25 23.28
CA PRO A 69 -4.32 22.32 23.94
C PRO A 69 -5.28 21.68 22.93
N GLY A 70 -5.58 20.40 23.14
CA GLY A 70 -6.36 19.58 22.24
C GLY A 70 -7.86 19.86 22.24
N PRO A 71 -8.62 19.03 21.47
CA PRO A 71 -8.08 18.08 20.49
C PRO A 71 -7.38 18.78 19.33
N LEU A 72 -6.34 18.15 18.79
CA LEU A 72 -5.54 18.64 17.67
C LEU A 72 -6.05 18.18 16.31
N ALA A 73 -7.15 17.43 16.25
CA ALA A 73 -7.77 16.99 15.01
C ALA A 73 -9.20 16.48 15.23
N THR A 74 -9.88 16.10 14.15
CA THR A 74 -11.06 15.22 14.23
C THR A 74 -10.63 13.80 14.63
N GLY A 75 -9.50 13.33 14.10
CA GLY A 75 -8.90 12.05 14.49
C GLY A 75 -7.46 11.90 14.01
N CYS A 76 -6.85 10.80 14.46
CA CYS A 76 -5.51 10.37 14.09
C CYS A 76 -5.58 9.15 13.15
N ILE A 77 -4.69 9.06 12.18
CA ILE A 77 -4.51 7.87 11.33
C ILE A 77 -3.09 7.34 11.53
N THR A 78 -2.97 6.21 12.23
CA THR A 78 -1.68 5.58 12.60
C THR A 78 -1.09 4.78 11.43
N LYS A 79 0.20 4.41 11.54
CA LYS A 79 0.95 3.70 10.47
C LYS A 79 0.32 2.38 10.03
N ASP A 80 -0.47 1.73 10.89
CA ASP A 80 -1.21 0.50 10.60
C ASP A 80 -2.52 0.73 9.83
N GLY A 81 -2.93 1.98 9.63
CA GLY A 81 -4.17 2.36 8.95
C GLY A 81 -5.39 2.50 9.87
N THR A 82 -5.23 2.36 11.19
CA THR A 82 -6.33 2.55 12.14
C THR A 82 -6.72 4.03 12.25
N ILE A 83 -8.01 4.34 12.18
CA ILE A 83 -8.54 5.69 12.37
C ILE A 83 -9.01 5.86 13.81
N HIS A 84 -8.23 6.57 14.61
CA HIS A 84 -8.53 6.89 15.99
C HIS A 84 -9.29 8.23 16.07
N LEU A 85 -10.59 8.18 16.35
CA LEU A 85 -11.40 9.40 16.51
C LEU A 85 -11.10 10.05 17.86
N THR A 86 -10.62 11.30 17.84
CA THR A 86 -10.14 12.01 19.03
C THR A 86 -11.00 13.22 19.41
N GLY A 87 -11.77 13.77 18.46
CA GLY A 87 -12.66 14.90 18.72
C GLY A 87 -13.85 15.00 17.75
N ASN A 88 -14.96 15.58 18.24
CA ASN A 88 -16.11 15.94 17.40
C ASN A 88 -16.55 17.38 17.70
N GLY A 89 -16.22 18.28 16.78
CA GLY A 89 -16.40 19.72 16.92
C GLY A 89 -15.16 20.48 16.44
N ARG A 90 -15.06 21.76 16.82
CA ARG A 90 -13.87 22.59 16.59
C ARG A 90 -12.65 21.94 17.25
N ALA A 91 -11.61 21.64 16.46
CA ALA A 91 -10.30 21.19 16.93
C ALA A 91 -9.26 22.31 16.77
N ASN A 92 -8.03 22.11 17.23
CA ASN A 92 -6.93 23.07 17.13
C ASN A 92 -5.86 22.56 16.16
N HIS A 93 -6.13 22.65 14.86
CA HIS A 93 -5.35 21.96 13.82
C HIS A 93 -4.98 22.89 12.66
N ALA A 94 -5.95 23.60 12.08
CA ALA A 94 -5.73 24.44 10.91
C ALA A 94 -5.12 25.82 11.24
N GLY A 95 -5.52 26.42 12.37
CA GLY A 95 -5.16 27.81 12.68
C GLY A 95 -5.72 28.81 11.66
N GLY A 96 -5.17 30.03 11.66
CA GLY A 96 -5.41 31.02 10.61
C GLY A 96 -4.74 30.66 9.28
N GLY A 97 -5.40 30.95 8.17
CA GLY A 97 -4.84 30.78 6.82
C GLY A 97 -5.56 31.63 5.79
N ASP A 98 -5.30 31.35 4.52
CA ASP A 98 -5.61 32.26 3.42
C ASP A 98 -7.12 32.26 3.02
N PRO A 99 -7.79 33.43 3.01
CA PRO A 99 -9.19 33.53 2.61
C PRO A 99 -9.44 33.16 1.14
N ASP A 100 -8.48 33.33 0.24
CA ASP A 100 -8.62 32.95 -1.17
C ASP A 100 -8.61 31.43 -1.34
N VAL A 101 -7.80 30.72 -0.53
CA VAL A 101 -7.84 29.26 -0.43
C VAL A 101 -9.20 28.81 0.11
N LEU A 102 -9.69 29.43 1.19
CA LEU A 102 -11.01 29.08 1.74
C LEU A 102 -12.11 29.26 0.69
N ALA A 103 -12.11 30.39 -0.02
CA ALA A 103 -13.07 30.66 -1.07
C ALA A 103 -12.99 29.63 -2.20
N ALA A 104 -11.79 29.22 -2.61
CA ALA A 104 -11.59 28.22 -3.65
C ALA A 104 -12.08 26.83 -3.23
N VAL A 105 -11.88 26.43 -1.96
CA VAL A 105 -12.41 25.18 -1.39
C VAL A 105 -13.94 25.24 -1.29
N VAL A 106 -14.50 26.33 -0.76
CA VAL A 106 -15.96 26.52 -0.62
C VAL A 106 -16.67 26.37 -1.97
N ASN A 107 -16.04 26.86 -3.04
CA ASN A 107 -16.59 26.84 -4.40
C ASN A 107 -16.13 25.64 -5.24
N GLU A 108 -15.23 24.79 -4.70
CA GLU A 108 -14.56 23.70 -5.42
C GLU A 108 -13.99 24.14 -6.80
N SER A 109 -13.48 25.36 -6.86
CA SER A 109 -13.26 26.10 -8.12
C SER A 109 -11.82 26.10 -8.63
N TYR A 110 -10.90 25.45 -7.93
CA TYR A 110 -9.48 25.41 -8.31
C TYR A 110 -9.14 24.24 -9.23
N GLY A 111 -7.96 24.28 -9.84
CA GLY A 111 -7.44 23.22 -10.73
C GLY A 111 -6.83 22.07 -9.93
N SER A 112 -5.57 21.75 -10.21
CA SER A 112 -4.83 20.72 -9.46
C SER A 112 -4.47 21.15 -8.03
N TYR A 113 -4.27 22.45 -7.83
CA TYR A 113 -3.89 23.08 -6.56
C TYR A 113 -4.82 24.26 -6.27
N PRO A 114 -5.13 24.55 -4.99
CA PRO A 114 -5.73 25.82 -4.61
C PRO A 114 -4.80 27.00 -4.92
N PRO A 115 -5.29 28.25 -4.83
CA PRO A 115 -4.43 29.43 -4.95
C PRO A 115 -3.21 29.34 -4.01
N PRO A 116 -2.06 29.90 -4.39
CA PRO A 116 -0.94 30.04 -3.47
C PRO A 116 -1.37 30.77 -2.19
N THR A 117 -0.94 30.26 -1.05
CA THR A 117 -1.23 30.86 0.26
C THR A 117 -0.23 31.95 0.60
N HIS A 118 -0.72 33.05 1.16
CA HIS A 118 0.05 34.22 1.61
C HIS A 118 -0.26 34.64 3.04
N GLU A 119 -1.13 33.90 3.73
CA GLU A 119 -1.54 34.17 5.11
C GLU A 119 -1.26 32.95 6.01
N HIS A 120 -1.12 33.22 7.30
CA HIS A 120 -0.91 32.23 8.37
C HIS A 120 -1.57 32.71 9.67
N ASP A 121 -1.55 31.87 10.70
CA ASP A 121 -2.10 32.21 12.01
C ASP A 121 -1.50 33.52 12.56
N GLY A 122 -2.37 34.53 12.78
CA GLY A 122 -1.97 35.84 13.29
C GLY A 122 -1.64 36.89 12.23
N SER A 123 -1.59 36.53 10.95
CA SER A 123 -1.49 37.50 9.86
C SER A 123 -2.78 38.35 9.72
N PRO A 124 -2.70 39.62 9.30
CA PRO A 124 -3.85 40.53 9.28
C PRO A 124 -5.02 40.08 8.38
N GLY A 125 -4.75 39.31 7.32
CA GLY A 125 -5.76 38.83 6.37
C GLY A 125 -6.28 37.43 6.69
N SER A 126 -5.67 36.71 7.64
CA SER A 126 -6.03 35.34 7.94
C SER A 126 -7.47 35.15 8.42
N VAL A 127 -8.03 34.00 8.06
CA VAL A 127 -9.35 33.53 8.52
C VAL A 127 -9.23 32.22 9.32
N ASP A 128 -10.12 31.99 10.28
CA ASP A 128 -10.07 30.82 11.16
C ASP A 128 -10.43 29.51 10.42
N GLY A 129 -9.43 28.68 10.13
CA GLY A 129 -9.61 27.37 9.53
C GLY A 129 -10.16 26.32 10.49
N ASN A 130 -9.93 26.47 11.81
CA ASN A 130 -10.39 25.51 12.82
C ASN A 130 -11.92 25.43 12.89
N ALA A 131 -12.62 26.47 12.41
CA ALA A 131 -14.07 26.50 12.33
C ALA A 131 -14.61 25.85 11.04
N ARG A 132 -13.75 25.53 10.06
CA ARG A 132 -14.14 25.25 8.67
C ARG A 132 -13.79 23.85 8.17
N PHE A 133 -12.74 23.23 8.71
CA PHE A 133 -12.23 21.96 8.19
C PHE A 133 -12.33 20.84 9.23
N TYR A 134 -12.69 19.63 8.81
CA TYR A 134 -12.32 18.43 9.55
C TYR A 134 -10.81 18.23 9.43
N GLY A 135 -10.17 17.66 10.43
CA GLY A 135 -8.71 17.45 10.44
C GLY A 135 -8.35 15.99 10.62
N TRP A 136 -7.49 15.46 9.76
CA TRP A 136 -6.81 14.19 9.94
C TRP A 136 -5.33 14.43 10.23
N GLU A 137 -4.90 14.06 11.43
CA GLU A 137 -3.49 14.03 11.83
C GLU A 137 -2.93 12.64 11.56
N CYS A 138 -2.03 12.51 10.59
CA CYS A 138 -1.56 11.21 10.13
C CYS A 138 -0.14 10.97 10.63
N GLU A 139 0.08 9.87 11.34
CA GLU A 139 1.36 9.54 12.00
C GLU A 139 2.51 9.50 10.97
N ASN A 140 3.42 10.46 11.05
CA ASN A 140 4.61 10.56 10.20
C ASN A 140 5.63 11.54 10.80
N GLU A 141 6.93 11.29 10.59
CA GLU A 141 8.02 12.14 11.09
C GLU A 141 8.08 13.52 10.41
N GLY A 142 7.45 13.69 9.25
CA GLY A 142 7.36 14.97 8.54
C GLY A 142 8.66 15.41 7.86
N ASP A 143 9.67 14.54 7.80
CA ASP A 143 10.96 14.80 7.16
C ASP A 143 10.92 14.67 5.63
N GLY A 144 9.88 14.03 5.09
CA GLY A 144 9.73 13.72 3.66
C GLY A 144 10.43 12.42 3.22
N THR A 145 11.02 11.68 4.16
CA THR A 145 11.65 10.38 3.94
C THR A 145 11.00 9.23 4.72
N ASP A 146 10.33 9.52 5.84
CA ASP A 146 9.50 8.56 6.55
C ASP A 146 8.35 8.09 5.64
N PRO A 147 8.29 6.78 5.30
CA PRO A 147 7.32 6.27 4.35
C PRO A 147 5.89 6.41 4.88
N TRP A 148 4.96 6.57 3.95
CA TRP A 148 3.53 6.37 4.18
C TRP A 148 3.21 4.91 3.86
N PRO A 149 3.04 4.00 4.85
CA PRO A 149 2.64 2.63 4.57
C PRO A 149 1.37 2.62 3.73
N ARG A 150 1.29 1.72 2.75
CA ARG A 150 0.17 1.70 1.81
C ARG A 150 -1.19 1.62 2.53
N VAL A 151 -1.25 0.82 3.60
CA VAL A 151 -2.45 0.68 4.44
C VAL A 151 -2.87 1.99 5.10
N GLN A 152 -1.91 2.79 5.59
CA GLN A 152 -2.16 4.12 6.15
C GLN A 152 -2.68 5.07 5.07
N TYR A 153 -2.01 5.15 3.92
CA TYR A 153 -2.42 6.03 2.83
C TYR A 153 -3.82 5.70 2.30
N VAL A 154 -4.13 4.41 2.10
CA VAL A 154 -5.47 3.96 1.70
C VAL A 154 -6.52 4.35 2.76
N ALA A 155 -6.20 4.21 4.05
CA ALA A 155 -7.08 4.64 5.14
C ALA A 155 -7.31 6.16 5.12
N MET A 156 -6.28 6.97 4.84
CA MET A 156 -6.41 8.43 4.68
C MET A 156 -7.38 8.81 3.57
N VAL A 157 -7.27 8.16 2.41
CA VAL A 157 -8.17 8.39 1.26
C VAL A 157 -9.60 7.97 1.61
N LYS A 158 -9.80 6.74 2.13
CA LYS A 158 -11.13 6.22 2.51
C LYS A 158 -11.80 7.07 3.59
N ALA A 159 -11.06 7.47 4.62
CA ALA A 159 -11.59 8.30 5.70
C ALA A 159 -12.05 9.67 5.19
N THR A 160 -11.27 10.27 4.30
CA THR A 160 -11.60 11.53 3.64
C THR A 160 -12.79 11.38 2.70
N ALA A 161 -12.86 10.30 1.92
CA ALA A 161 -13.98 9.98 1.04
C ALA A 161 -15.29 9.85 1.82
N GLY A 162 -15.26 9.22 3.00
CA GLY A 162 -16.44 9.08 3.86
C GLY A 162 -17.01 10.44 4.26
N ILE A 163 -16.15 11.40 4.67
CA ILE A 163 -16.59 12.76 4.99
C ILE A 163 -17.10 13.47 3.75
N CYS A 164 -16.36 13.46 2.63
CA CYS A 164 -16.77 14.12 1.39
C CYS A 164 -18.12 13.59 0.90
N ARG A 165 -18.32 12.27 0.87
CA ARG A 165 -19.58 11.63 0.45
C ARG A 165 -20.74 12.01 1.36
N ALA A 166 -20.52 12.12 2.67
CA ALA A 166 -21.55 12.53 3.61
C ALA A 166 -22.03 13.99 3.41
N HIS A 167 -21.19 14.86 2.85
CA HIS A 167 -21.53 16.25 2.52
C HIS A 167 -21.87 16.48 1.04
N GLY A 168 -21.66 15.50 0.18
CA GLY A 168 -21.79 15.64 -1.27
C GLY A 168 -20.67 16.48 -1.90
N TRP A 169 -19.50 16.51 -1.28
CA TRP A 169 -18.31 17.20 -1.77
C TRP A 169 -17.52 16.34 -2.76
N SER A 170 -16.77 16.99 -3.65
CA SER A 170 -15.76 16.35 -4.48
C SER A 170 -14.42 16.26 -3.73
N ALA A 171 -13.40 15.71 -4.41
CA ALA A 171 -12.04 15.70 -3.89
C ALA A 171 -11.47 17.12 -3.66
N LYS A 172 -12.03 18.16 -4.29
CA LYS A 172 -11.58 19.55 -4.14
C LYS A 172 -11.92 20.16 -2.78
N SER A 173 -12.81 19.56 -2.00
CA SER A 173 -12.99 19.93 -0.60
C SER A 173 -11.90 19.36 0.32
N THR A 174 -10.78 18.85 -0.23
CA THR A 174 -9.64 18.33 0.54
C THR A 174 -8.35 19.05 0.20
N ILE A 175 -7.65 19.53 1.23
CA ILE A 175 -6.36 20.23 1.11
C ILE A 175 -5.36 19.74 2.17
N GLY A 176 -4.07 19.92 1.92
CA GLY A 176 -3.03 19.82 2.95
C GLY A 176 -2.93 21.10 3.79
N HIS A 177 -2.30 21.06 4.96
CA HIS A 177 -2.04 22.29 5.73
C HIS A 177 -1.10 23.26 4.98
N LEU A 178 -0.18 22.71 4.18
CA LEU A 178 0.74 23.43 3.31
C LEU A 178 0.04 24.21 2.19
N GLU A 179 -1.19 23.81 1.86
CA GLU A 179 -2.01 24.50 0.87
C GLU A 179 -2.92 25.55 1.53
N TRP A 180 -2.97 25.60 2.87
CA TRP A 180 -3.80 26.50 3.67
C TRP A 180 -3.04 27.68 4.26
N SER A 181 -1.79 27.46 4.67
CA SER A 181 -0.95 28.45 5.35
C SER A 181 0.47 28.47 4.81
N ASP A 182 1.03 29.67 4.64
CA ASP A 182 2.39 29.87 4.12
C ASP A 182 3.51 29.54 5.14
N TRP A 183 3.14 29.17 6.38
CA TRP A 183 4.06 28.72 7.43
C TRP A 183 4.11 27.21 7.62
N LYS A 184 3.26 26.48 6.90
CA LYS A 184 3.03 25.06 7.16
C LYS A 184 3.59 24.22 6.03
N PRO A 185 4.47 23.24 6.32
CA PRO A 185 5.05 22.40 5.29
C PRO A 185 4.31 21.07 5.08
N ASP A 186 3.28 20.77 5.86
CA ASP A 186 2.66 19.44 5.98
C ASP A 186 1.35 19.27 5.17
N PRO A 187 1.03 18.07 4.66
CA PRO A 187 1.78 16.82 4.74
C PRO A 187 2.97 16.79 3.76
N ARG A 188 3.98 15.97 4.07
CA ARG A 188 5.18 15.75 3.23
C ARG A 188 5.24 14.30 2.80
N GLY A 189 5.90 14.03 1.68
CA GLY A 189 6.11 12.67 1.17
C GLY A 189 5.13 12.20 0.08
N PHE A 190 4.05 12.95 -0.17
CA PHE A 190 3.21 12.79 -1.37
C PHE A 190 2.68 14.15 -1.83
N ASP A 191 2.27 14.24 -3.10
CA ASP A 191 1.65 15.45 -3.65
C ASP A 191 0.13 15.42 -3.40
N MET A 192 -0.43 16.50 -2.83
CA MET A 192 -1.86 16.64 -2.59
C MET A 192 -2.70 16.57 -3.88
N LYS A 193 -2.13 16.91 -5.04
CA LYS A 193 -2.76 16.68 -6.36
C LYS A 193 -3.05 15.20 -6.57
N ASP A 194 -2.09 14.33 -6.25
CA ASP A 194 -2.21 12.88 -6.47
C ASP A 194 -3.14 12.26 -5.41
N PHE A 195 -3.05 12.72 -4.16
CA PHE A 195 -4.04 12.37 -3.12
C PHE A 195 -5.48 12.70 -3.55
N ARG A 196 -5.70 13.88 -4.15
CA ARG A 196 -7.02 14.26 -4.68
C ARG A 196 -7.44 13.42 -5.89
N SER A 197 -6.50 12.93 -6.70
CA SER A 197 -6.79 12.00 -7.80
C SER A 197 -7.34 10.68 -7.26
N ASP A 198 -6.67 10.11 -6.25
CA ASP A 198 -7.08 8.86 -5.60
C ASP A 198 -8.41 9.00 -4.88
N LEU A 199 -8.60 10.13 -4.20
CA LEU A 199 -9.87 10.48 -3.58
C LEU A 199 -10.99 10.61 -4.61
N ALA A 200 -10.74 11.21 -5.78
CA ALA A 200 -11.72 11.28 -6.85
C ALA A 200 -12.04 9.88 -7.42
N ALA A 201 -11.05 9.01 -7.56
CA ALA A 201 -11.24 7.61 -7.95
C ALA A 201 -12.08 6.83 -6.92
N CYS A 202 -11.82 7.05 -5.63
CA CYS A 202 -12.59 6.48 -4.53
C CYS A 202 -14.05 6.96 -4.55
N LEU A 203 -14.27 8.28 -4.66
CA LEU A 203 -15.60 8.89 -4.73
C LEU A 203 -16.41 8.46 -5.97
N GLY A 204 -15.72 8.18 -7.08
CA GLY A 204 -16.31 7.67 -8.32
C GLY A 204 -16.84 6.22 -8.24
N ARG A 205 -16.54 5.50 -7.15
CA ARG A 205 -17.03 4.14 -6.88
C ARG A 205 -18.06 4.14 -5.74
N PRO A 206 -18.88 3.09 -5.59
CA PRO A 206 -19.68 2.91 -4.39
C PRO A 206 -18.80 2.88 -3.13
N ALA A 207 -19.33 3.37 -2.01
CA ALA A 207 -18.60 3.40 -0.75
C ALA A 207 -18.09 2.00 -0.37
N GLY A 208 -16.83 1.93 0.08
CA GLY A 208 -16.18 0.70 0.52
C GLY A 208 -15.71 -0.25 -0.60
N VAL A 209 -15.77 0.17 -1.87
CA VAL A 209 -15.33 -0.64 -3.03
C VAL A 209 -13.92 -0.30 -3.50
N TRP A 210 -13.43 0.92 -3.22
CA TRP A 210 -12.09 1.34 -3.62
C TRP A 210 -11.05 0.78 -2.66
N GLU A 211 -10.01 0.10 -3.15
CA GLU A 211 -8.98 -0.57 -2.33
C GLU A 211 -7.58 0.05 -2.48
N GLY A 212 -7.47 1.21 -3.13
CA GLY A 212 -6.20 1.74 -3.63
C GLY A 212 -6.09 1.58 -5.16
N ASP A 213 -5.19 2.33 -5.79
CA ASP A 213 -4.83 2.18 -7.21
C ASP A 213 -4.79 0.72 -7.66
N ASP A 214 -5.53 0.47 -8.73
CA ASP A 214 -6.11 -0.79 -9.18
C ASP A 214 -5.12 -1.85 -9.72
N GLU A 215 -3.90 -2.00 -9.19
CA GLU A 215 -3.09 -3.21 -9.45
C GLU A 215 -2.35 -3.67 -8.18
N PRO A 216 -2.59 -4.89 -7.66
CA PRO A 216 -1.73 -5.44 -6.62
C PRO A 216 -0.31 -5.47 -7.17
N MET A 217 0.62 -4.83 -6.46
CA MET A 217 2.04 -4.96 -6.78
C MET A 217 2.39 -6.45 -6.76
N PRO A 218 3.15 -6.95 -7.75
CA PRO A 218 3.59 -8.33 -7.70
C PRO A 218 4.46 -8.56 -6.47
N GLU A 219 4.25 -9.71 -5.83
CA GLU A 219 5.12 -10.29 -4.83
C GLU A 219 6.38 -10.83 -5.52
N TYR A 220 7.55 -10.59 -4.95
CA TYR A 220 8.83 -11.06 -5.45
C TYR A 220 9.23 -12.40 -4.83
N VAL A 221 9.63 -13.33 -5.69
CA VAL A 221 10.14 -14.65 -5.32
C VAL A 221 11.56 -14.80 -5.85
N ASN A 222 12.50 -15.17 -4.99
CA ASN A 222 13.89 -15.44 -5.29
C ASN A 222 14.37 -16.69 -4.53
N LEU A 223 14.45 -17.79 -5.26
CA LEU A 223 14.71 -19.14 -4.73
C LEU A 223 15.85 -19.80 -5.50
N GLY A 224 16.49 -20.81 -4.93
CA GLY A 224 17.57 -21.54 -5.59
C GLY A 224 17.93 -22.82 -4.88
N ILE A 225 19.13 -23.32 -5.16
CA ILE A 225 19.73 -24.43 -4.41
C ILE A 225 20.90 -23.94 -3.56
N ALA A 226 21.04 -24.48 -2.35
CA ALA A 226 22.16 -24.20 -1.46
C ALA A 226 23.42 -24.95 -1.88
N ASP A 227 23.26 -26.22 -2.26
CA ASP A 227 24.34 -27.13 -2.64
C ASP A 227 24.08 -27.76 -4.02
N PRO A 228 25.13 -28.02 -4.82
CA PRO A 228 25.02 -28.82 -6.03
C PRO A 228 24.44 -30.21 -5.78
N TYR A 229 23.68 -30.74 -6.74
CA TYR A 229 23.14 -32.10 -6.68
C TYR A 229 23.28 -32.85 -8.00
N GLU A 230 23.22 -34.18 -7.92
CA GLU A 230 23.29 -35.06 -9.10
C GLU A 230 21.91 -35.25 -9.71
N LEU A 231 21.77 -35.03 -11.02
CA LEU A 231 20.57 -35.28 -11.81
C LEU A 231 20.74 -36.58 -12.60
N ALA A 232 19.97 -37.60 -12.21
CA ALA A 232 19.99 -38.92 -12.84
C ALA A 232 19.47 -38.91 -14.29
N PRO A 233 19.99 -39.79 -15.16
CA PRO A 233 19.49 -40.00 -16.52
C PRO A 233 18.02 -40.44 -16.60
N GLY A 234 17.31 -39.96 -17.63
CA GLY A 234 16.10 -40.60 -18.15
C GLY A 234 14.82 -40.44 -17.33
N VAL A 235 14.86 -39.72 -16.21
CA VAL A 235 13.68 -39.47 -15.36
C VAL A 235 13.44 -37.97 -15.19
N TRP A 236 12.17 -37.56 -15.27
CA TRP A 236 11.77 -36.19 -14.93
C TRP A 236 11.78 -36.01 -13.41
N ASP A 237 12.63 -35.12 -12.92
CA ASP A 237 12.70 -34.77 -11.49
C ASP A 237 12.36 -33.31 -11.24
N SER A 238 11.83 -32.99 -10.06
CA SER A 238 11.57 -31.60 -9.67
C SER A 238 12.84 -30.98 -9.11
N ILE A 239 13.05 -29.69 -9.36
CA ILE A 239 14.09 -28.96 -8.65
C ILE A 239 13.57 -28.67 -7.24
N GLU A 240 14.20 -29.25 -6.23
CA GLU A 240 13.97 -28.88 -4.83
C GLU A 240 14.77 -27.61 -4.52
N LEU A 241 14.08 -26.53 -4.17
CA LEU A 241 14.62 -25.18 -3.98
C LEU A 241 15.09 -25.02 -2.53
N THR A 242 16.29 -25.52 -2.23
CA THR A 242 16.88 -25.57 -0.88
C THR A 242 17.49 -24.25 -0.38
N ALA A 243 17.49 -23.20 -1.21
CA ALA A 243 17.86 -21.85 -0.80
C ALA A 243 16.70 -20.88 -1.04
N GLU A 244 16.40 -20.05 -0.05
CA GLU A 244 15.37 -19.02 -0.09
C GLU A 244 16.01 -17.67 0.27
N TRP A 245 16.10 -16.77 -0.70
CA TRP A 245 16.55 -15.40 -0.47
C TRP A 245 15.37 -14.46 -0.25
N THR A 246 14.25 -14.70 -0.93
CA THR A 246 12.99 -13.97 -0.76
C THR A 246 11.82 -14.84 -1.21
N ASP A 247 10.78 -14.95 -0.38
CA ASP A 247 9.47 -15.48 -0.77
C ASP A 247 8.36 -14.61 -0.19
N GLU A 248 8.07 -13.48 -0.85
CA GLU A 248 6.99 -12.59 -0.41
C GLU A 248 5.60 -13.26 -0.50
N THR A 249 5.47 -14.33 -1.29
CA THR A 249 4.21 -15.06 -1.46
C THR A 249 3.91 -16.03 -0.32
N GLY A 250 4.95 -16.52 0.37
CA GLY A 250 4.87 -17.60 1.35
C GLY A 250 4.39 -18.95 0.77
N ASP A 251 4.50 -19.14 -0.55
CA ASP A 251 4.06 -20.35 -1.24
C ASP A 251 5.05 -21.50 -1.13
N HIS A 252 6.33 -21.17 -0.92
CA HIS A 252 7.42 -22.12 -0.83
C HIS A 252 7.48 -22.76 0.56
N ALA A 253 7.78 -24.06 0.60
CA ALA A 253 8.02 -24.77 1.84
C ALA A 253 9.52 -25.06 1.94
N THR A 254 10.09 -25.09 3.15
CA THR A 254 11.51 -25.42 3.35
C THR A 254 11.90 -26.67 2.54
N ASP A 255 12.94 -26.53 1.72
CA ASP A 255 13.46 -27.58 0.83
C ASP A 255 12.45 -28.18 -0.16
N GLY A 256 11.37 -27.46 -0.49
CA GLY A 256 10.34 -27.88 -1.43
C GLY A 256 10.59 -27.50 -2.90
N SER A 257 9.79 -28.05 -3.80
CA SER A 257 9.87 -27.81 -5.24
C SER A 257 8.82 -26.85 -5.80
N VAL A 258 7.99 -26.27 -4.93
CA VAL A 258 6.90 -25.36 -5.31
C VAL A 258 7.37 -23.91 -5.18
N PHE A 259 7.35 -23.15 -6.28
CA PHE A 259 7.69 -21.72 -6.26
C PHE A 259 6.48 -20.78 -6.33
N ALA A 260 5.30 -21.31 -6.66
CA ALA A 260 4.06 -20.52 -6.77
C ALA A 260 2.83 -21.41 -6.55
N ARG A 261 1.81 -20.85 -5.91
CA ARG A 261 0.49 -21.44 -5.70
C ARG A 261 -0.61 -20.50 -6.21
N GLY A 262 -1.57 -21.10 -6.90
CA GLY A 262 -2.72 -20.38 -7.42
C GLY A 262 -3.83 -20.18 -6.40
N PRO A 263 -4.77 -19.26 -6.66
CA PRO A 263 -4.92 -18.52 -7.91
C PRO A 263 -3.91 -17.37 -8.06
N ALA A 264 -3.14 -17.38 -9.15
CA ALA A 264 -2.07 -16.41 -9.37
C ALA A 264 -1.64 -16.34 -10.84
N ARG A 265 -1.03 -15.24 -11.27
CA ARG A 265 -0.24 -15.16 -12.49
C ARG A 265 1.19 -14.74 -12.15
N PHE A 266 2.16 -15.18 -12.94
CA PHE A 266 3.56 -14.83 -12.69
C PHE A 266 4.37 -14.68 -13.97
N THR A 267 5.45 -13.92 -13.87
CA THR A 267 6.49 -13.84 -14.89
C THR A 267 7.88 -13.82 -14.24
N GLY A 268 8.85 -14.49 -14.85
CA GLY A 268 10.17 -14.67 -14.24
C GLY A 268 11.09 -15.54 -15.08
N SER A 269 12.12 -16.07 -14.44
CA SER A 269 13.07 -17.00 -15.06
C SER A 269 13.70 -17.93 -14.03
N VAL A 270 14.21 -19.07 -14.51
CA VAL A 270 15.15 -19.90 -13.77
C VAL A 270 16.47 -19.97 -14.54
N SER A 271 17.53 -19.53 -13.87
CA SER A 271 18.91 -19.64 -14.35
C SER A 271 19.50 -20.96 -13.86
N LEU A 272 20.10 -21.72 -14.76
CA LEU A 272 20.58 -23.07 -14.54
C LEU A 272 22.05 -23.17 -14.97
N ARG A 273 22.83 -23.93 -14.21
CA ARG A 273 24.19 -24.35 -14.56
C ARG A 273 24.35 -25.85 -14.37
N PHE A 274 24.89 -26.51 -15.39
CA PHE A 274 25.19 -27.94 -15.38
C PHE A 274 26.68 -28.17 -15.58
N ASP A 275 27.24 -29.09 -14.81
CA ASP A 275 28.58 -29.64 -14.97
C ASP A 275 28.50 -31.13 -15.35
N GLY A 276 29.43 -31.58 -16.18
CA GLY A 276 29.51 -32.97 -16.65
C GLY A 276 28.50 -33.38 -17.72
N LEU A 277 27.68 -32.46 -18.26
CA LEU A 277 26.80 -32.74 -19.39
C LEU A 277 27.62 -32.79 -20.69
N PRO A 278 27.73 -33.95 -21.38
CA PRO A 278 28.57 -34.04 -22.57
C PRO A 278 28.08 -33.13 -23.69
N ALA A 279 29.02 -32.51 -24.43
CA ALA A 279 28.69 -31.62 -25.55
C ALA A 279 27.75 -32.30 -26.56
N GLY A 280 26.68 -31.61 -26.95
CA GLY A 280 25.64 -32.14 -27.83
C GLY A 280 24.56 -33.00 -27.15
N CYS A 281 24.73 -33.40 -25.88
CA CYS A 281 23.65 -33.96 -25.08
C CYS A 281 22.66 -32.86 -24.63
N VAL A 282 21.49 -33.29 -24.16
CA VAL A 282 20.38 -32.38 -23.84
C VAL A 282 19.91 -32.58 -22.41
N VAL A 283 19.69 -31.48 -21.70
CA VAL A 283 18.78 -31.43 -20.56
C VAL A 283 17.50 -30.74 -21.02
N GLN A 284 16.35 -31.32 -20.71
CA GLN A 284 15.07 -30.70 -20.93
C GLN A 284 14.56 -30.09 -19.62
N ALA A 285 14.01 -28.89 -19.68
CA ALA A 285 13.37 -28.21 -18.58
C ALA A 285 11.90 -27.93 -18.89
N ARG A 286 11.02 -28.02 -17.91
CA ARG A 286 9.61 -27.61 -18.06
C ARG A 286 9.01 -27.18 -16.74
N MET A 287 7.92 -26.43 -16.83
CA MET A 287 7.02 -26.20 -15.71
C MET A 287 5.96 -27.32 -15.67
N SER A 288 5.59 -27.76 -14.47
CA SER A 288 4.51 -28.73 -14.26
C SER A 288 3.60 -28.26 -13.12
N GLU A 289 2.30 -28.31 -13.36
CA GLU A 289 1.27 -28.05 -12.36
C GLU A 289 1.02 -29.28 -11.50
N PHE A 290 0.74 -29.05 -10.22
CA PHE A 290 0.34 -30.07 -9.25
C PHE A 290 -0.91 -29.62 -8.49
N GLN A 291 -1.64 -30.58 -7.92
CA GLN A 291 -2.67 -30.33 -6.90
C GLN A 291 -2.36 -31.21 -5.70
N GLY A 292 -1.92 -30.58 -4.62
CA GLY A 292 -1.27 -31.31 -3.52
C GLY A 292 0.00 -31.99 -4.02
N ALA A 293 0.08 -33.32 -3.85
CA ALA A 293 1.19 -34.14 -4.33
C ALA A 293 0.98 -34.68 -5.75
N ASP A 294 -0.24 -34.61 -6.28
CA ASP A 294 -0.60 -35.23 -7.55
C ASP A 294 -0.20 -34.33 -8.73
N HIS A 295 0.49 -34.91 -9.71
CA HIS A 295 0.76 -34.25 -10.98
C HIS A 295 -0.55 -33.94 -11.72
N HIS A 296 -0.65 -32.72 -12.26
CA HIS A 296 -1.83 -32.27 -12.98
C HIS A 296 -1.58 -32.12 -14.48
N THR A 297 -0.62 -31.28 -14.87
CA THR A 297 -0.41 -30.91 -16.28
C THR A 297 1.04 -30.48 -16.50
N ASP A 298 1.58 -30.80 -17.66
CA ASP A 298 2.89 -30.35 -18.09
C ASP A 298 2.77 -29.17 -19.08
N HIS A 299 3.64 -28.19 -18.93
CA HIS A 299 3.82 -27.10 -19.89
C HIS A 299 4.90 -27.45 -20.93
N PRO A 300 5.00 -26.66 -22.02
CA PRO A 300 6.01 -26.88 -23.07
C PRO A 300 7.44 -27.02 -22.52
N ILE A 301 8.23 -27.79 -23.25
CA ILE A 301 9.61 -28.12 -22.92
C ILE A 301 10.55 -27.05 -23.49
N HIS A 302 11.61 -26.75 -22.73
CA HIS A 302 12.80 -26.05 -23.18
C HIS A 302 13.95 -27.05 -23.28
N GLU A 303 14.59 -27.11 -24.45
CA GLU A 303 15.77 -27.96 -24.67
C GLU A 303 17.04 -27.15 -24.43
N ILE A 304 17.92 -27.68 -23.59
CA ILE A 304 19.20 -27.09 -23.23
C ILE A 304 20.28 -28.01 -23.78
N VAL A 305 20.85 -27.63 -24.93
CA VAL A 305 21.91 -28.39 -25.60
C VAL A 305 23.25 -27.99 -24.99
N ALA A 306 24.03 -28.99 -24.56
CA ALA A 306 25.32 -28.75 -23.98
C ALA A 306 26.37 -28.24 -24.97
N THR A 307 27.19 -27.33 -24.46
CA THR A 307 28.44 -26.88 -25.08
C THR A 307 29.63 -27.61 -24.44
N ASP A 308 30.84 -27.41 -24.97
CA ASP A 308 32.05 -27.88 -24.28
C ASP A 308 32.21 -27.18 -22.91
N GLY A 309 32.49 -27.96 -21.86
CA GLY A 309 32.57 -27.48 -20.49
C GLY A 309 31.20 -27.36 -19.82
N ASP A 310 31.06 -26.40 -18.91
CA ASP A 310 29.79 -26.13 -18.22
C ASP A 310 28.72 -25.61 -19.19
N THR A 311 27.48 -26.02 -18.95
CA THR A 311 26.32 -25.57 -19.72
C THR A 311 25.48 -24.61 -18.88
N PHE A 312 25.10 -23.47 -19.47
CA PHE A 312 24.33 -22.41 -18.82
C PHE A 312 23.03 -22.17 -19.58
N ALA A 313 21.92 -22.00 -18.86
CA ALA A 313 20.63 -21.69 -19.48
C ALA A 313 19.80 -20.74 -18.61
N VAL A 314 18.95 -19.95 -19.27
CA VAL A 314 17.89 -19.18 -18.62
C VAL A 314 16.57 -19.60 -19.24
N VAL A 315 15.68 -20.18 -18.43
CA VAL A 315 14.37 -20.66 -18.87
C VAL A 315 13.30 -19.69 -18.37
N PRO A 316 12.49 -19.09 -19.26
CA PRO A 316 11.44 -18.14 -18.87
C PRO A 316 10.29 -18.86 -18.16
N LEU A 317 9.75 -18.22 -17.12
CA LEU A 317 8.64 -18.71 -16.31
C LEU A 317 7.47 -17.73 -16.43
N THR A 318 6.57 -17.93 -17.39
CA THR A 318 5.37 -17.07 -17.54
C THR A 318 4.13 -17.94 -17.67
N LYS A 319 3.29 -17.96 -16.64
CA LYS A 319 2.03 -18.73 -16.59
C LYS A 319 1.00 -18.09 -15.66
N ARG A 320 -0.20 -18.68 -15.66
CA ARG A 320 -1.30 -18.41 -14.73
C ARG A 320 -1.75 -19.73 -14.13
N LEU A 321 -1.87 -19.77 -12.81
CA LEU A 321 -2.36 -20.90 -12.02
C LEU A 321 -3.78 -20.64 -11.55
N THR A 322 -4.60 -21.68 -11.59
CA THR A 322 -5.93 -21.69 -10.97
C THR A 322 -5.86 -22.04 -9.49
N SER A 323 -6.94 -21.78 -8.74
CA SER A 323 -7.00 -22.08 -7.31
C SER A 323 -6.75 -23.56 -7.01
N GLY A 324 -5.96 -23.83 -5.96
CA GLY A 324 -5.59 -25.18 -5.54
C GLY A 324 -4.48 -25.84 -6.38
N ARG A 325 -3.93 -25.14 -7.37
CA ARG A 325 -2.77 -25.59 -8.15
C ARG A 325 -1.46 -25.03 -7.61
N SER A 326 -0.37 -25.75 -7.78
CA SER A 326 0.99 -25.28 -7.53
C SER A 326 1.88 -25.52 -8.74
N MET A 327 2.94 -24.73 -8.88
CA MET A 327 3.92 -24.88 -9.96
C MET A 327 5.26 -25.38 -9.46
N ARG A 328 5.83 -26.33 -10.20
CA ARG A 328 7.22 -26.79 -10.04
C ARG A 328 7.98 -26.63 -11.35
N VAL A 329 9.29 -26.41 -11.25
CA VAL A 329 10.21 -26.58 -12.39
C VAL A 329 10.80 -27.98 -12.32
N ARG A 330 10.80 -28.68 -13.45
CA ARG A 330 11.32 -30.04 -13.56
C ARG A 330 12.39 -30.14 -14.63
N LEU A 331 13.34 -31.04 -14.43
CA LEU A 331 14.44 -31.32 -15.33
C LEU A 331 14.42 -32.79 -15.76
N LEU A 332 14.86 -33.04 -17.00
CA LEU A 332 15.12 -34.38 -17.53
C LEU A 332 16.51 -34.37 -18.17
N ASN A 333 17.42 -35.14 -17.61
CA ASN A 333 18.71 -35.42 -18.21
C ASN A 333 18.55 -36.49 -19.31
N GLN A 334 18.80 -36.16 -20.57
CA GLN A 334 18.75 -37.12 -21.68
C GLN A 334 20.11 -37.78 -21.97
N ALA A 335 21.18 -37.37 -21.29
CA ALA A 335 22.46 -38.07 -21.38
C ALA A 335 22.36 -39.45 -20.69
N GLU A 336 23.22 -40.38 -21.10
CA GLU A 336 23.30 -41.72 -20.49
C GLU A 336 24.08 -41.71 -19.15
N VAL A 337 24.67 -40.58 -18.78
CA VAL A 337 25.46 -40.38 -17.57
C VAL A 337 24.79 -39.38 -16.63
N PRO A 338 24.90 -39.55 -15.30
CA PRO A 338 24.48 -38.52 -14.36
C PRO A 338 25.28 -37.23 -14.59
N ILE A 339 24.64 -36.10 -14.32
CA ILE A 339 25.24 -34.78 -14.41
C ILE A 339 25.05 -34.02 -13.11
N THR A 340 25.84 -32.98 -12.87
CA THR A 340 25.71 -32.15 -11.67
C THR A 340 24.95 -30.87 -12.01
N VAL A 341 23.85 -30.60 -11.31
CA VAL A 341 23.21 -29.28 -11.29
C VAL A 341 23.95 -28.44 -10.26
N THR A 342 24.78 -27.51 -10.73
CA THR A 342 25.70 -26.76 -9.87
C THR A 342 25.11 -25.43 -9.41
N SER A 343 24.11 -24.90 -10.11
CA SER A 343 23.41 -23.69 -9.70
C SER A 343 21.99 -23.67 -10.25
N VAL A 344 21.06 -23.24 -9.40
CA VAL A 344 19.70 -22.85 -9.76
C VAL A 344 19.41 -21.52 -9.08
N VAL A 345 18.96 -20.54 -9.85
CA VAL A 345 18.42 -19.27 -9.34
C VAL A 345 17.12 -18.97 -10.07
N LEU A 346 16.01 -19.06 -9.34
CA LEU A 346 14.67 -18.74 -9.80
C LEU A 346 14.30 -17.35 -9.29
N THR A 347 13.91 -16.46 -10.19
CA THR A 347 13.33 -15.16 -9.86
C THR A 347 11.98 -15.00 -10.54
N ALA A 348 10.97 -14.54 -9.80
CA ALA A 348 9.63 -14.31 -10.34
C ALA A 348 8.92 -13.14 -9.66
N LEU A 349 8.08 -12.47 -10.44
CA LEU A 349 7.05 -11.55 -9.98
C LEU A 349 5.71 -12.28 -10.03
N VAL A 350 4.98 -12.29 -8.92
CA VAL A 350 3.75 -13.06 -8.73
C VAL A 350 2.61 -12.13 -8.34
N TRP A 351 1.54 -12.13 -9.12
CA TRP A 351 0.29 -11.45 -8.78
C TRP A 351 -0.70 -12.48 -8.27
N LYS A 352 -1.06 -12.39 -6.99
CA LYS A 352 -2.19 -13.15 -6.44
C LYS A 352 -3.48 -12.68 -7.08
N GLU A 353 -4.35 -13.63 -7.39
CA GLU A 353 -5.67 -13.37 -7.98
C GLU A 353 -6.76 -13.80 -6.99
N SER A 354 -7.96 -13.22 -7.10
CA SER A 354 -9.11 -13.52 -6.23
C SER A 354 -10.04 -14.59 -6.78
#